data_AF-A0A327WSJ1-F1
#
_entry.id   AF-A0A327WSJ1-F1
#
_cell.length_a   1.000
_cell.length_b   1.000
_cell.length_c   1.000
_cell.angle_alpha   90.00
_cell.angle_beta   90.00
_cell.angle_gamma   90.00
#
_symmetry.space_group_name_H-M   'P 1'
#
loop_
_entity.id
_entity.type
_entity.pdbx_description
1 polymer ?
#
loop_
_entity_poly.entity_id
_entity_poly.type
_entity_poly.pdbx_seq_one_letter_code
_entity_poly.pdbx_strand_id
1 'polypeptide(L)'
;MAKSDKIQPVNPSIEGTVNEAILTVEYWRERLSEKSSQFTSVRDIADRIGKLDSDFDGVRGYFKVQNAHAGRASLKVTAKIVRLMDQALAPDPAA
;
A
#
# COMPACT_ATOMS: atom_id res chain seq x y z
N MET A 1 19.88 49.74 9.10
CA MET A 1 20.01 48.37 8.56
C MET A 1 19.71 47.39 9.68
N ALA A 2 18.61 46.64 9.56
CA ALA A 2 18.34 45.30 10.09
C ALA A 2 16.86 45.02 9.79
N LYS A 3 16.59 44.26 8.73
CA LYS A 3 15.23 43.93 8.28
C LYS A 3 14.64 42.90 9.23
N SER A 4 13.44 43.17 9.71
CA SER A 4 12.62 42.25 10.50
C SER A 4 12.32 40.99 9.68
N ASP A 5 12.86 39.85 10.09
CA ASP A 5 12.43 38.55 9.58
C ASP A 5 11.08 38.21 10.21
N LYS A 6 10.02 38.46 9.41
CA LYS A 6 8.67 37.99 9.68
C LYS A 6 8.67 36.47 9.57
N ILE A 7 8.68 35.78 10.71
CA ILE A 7 8.38 34.36 10.78
C ILE A 7 6.92 34.21 10.35
N GLN A 8 6.69 33.74 9.12
CA GLN A 8 5.36 33.35 8.68
C GLN A 8 5.00 32.03 9.36
N PRO A 9 3.76 31.85 9.85
CA PRO A 9 3.32 30.55 10.35
C PRO A 9 3.21 29.59 9.17
N VAL A 10 4.07 28.58 9.15
CA VAL A 10 3.91 27.41 8.28
C VAL A 10 2.58 26.76 8.64
N ASN A 11 1.62 26.85 7.72
CA ASN A 11 0.31 26.25 7.85
C ASN A 11 0.36 24.92 7.08
N PRO A 12 0.51 23.74 7.74
CA PRO A 12 0.50 22.48 7.03
C PRO A 12 -0.95 22.03 6.79
N SER A 13 -1.66 22.72 5.91
CA SER A 13 -2.81 22.11 5.23
C SER A 13 -2.26 21.15 4.16
N ILE A 14 -1.75 20.00 4.62
CA ILE A 14 -1.31 18.92 3.74
C ILE A 14 -2.49 17.98 3.56
N GLU A 15 -3.29 18.22 2.55
CA GLU A 15 -4.16 17.19 1.98
C GLU A 15 -3.26 16.06 1.42
N GLY A 16 -3.09 15.01 2.21
CA GLY A 16 -3.14 13.61 1.78
C GLY A 16 -2.16 13.09 0.73
N THR A 17 -1.07 13.79 0.38
CA THR A 17 -0.11 13.23 -0.58
C THR A 17 0.99 12.48 0.18
N VAL A 18 0.82 11.16 0.36
CA VAL A 18 1.84 10.30 0.98
C VAL A 18 3.06 10.27 0.07
N ASN A 19 4.20 10.81 0.54
CA ASN A 19 5.44 10.79 -0.21
C ASN A 19 6.04 9.37 -0.19
N GLU A 20 5.78 8.61 -1.25
CA GLU A 20 6.23 7.22 -1.38
C GLU A 20 7.76 7.06 -1.36
N ALA A 21 8.53 8.12 -1.67
CA ALA A 21 9.99 8.09 -1.64
C ALA A 21 10.56 8.00 -0.20
N ILE A 22 9.74 8.28 0.81
CA ILE A 22 10.11 8.22 2.23
C ILE A 22 9.75 6.86 2.85
N LEU A 23 8.90 6.06 2.18
CA LEU A 23 8.37 4.83 2.75
C LEU A 23 9.37 3.67 2.62
N THR A 24 9.71 3.06 3.75
CA THR A 24 10.68 1.97 3.87
C THR A 24 10.06 0.61 3.54
N VAL A 25 10.92 -0.41 3.38
CA VAL A 25 10.49 -1.80 3.25
C VAL A 25 9.71 -2.24 4.49
N GLU A 26 10.14 -1.83 5.67
CA GLU A 26 9.50 -2.11 6.95
C GLU A 26 8.07 -1.56 6.98
N TYR A 27 7.88 -0.30 6.58
CA TYR A 27 6.54 0.31 6.51
C TYR A 27 5.56 -0.53 5.68
N TRP A 28 5.96 -0.94 4.47
CA TRP A 28 5.06 -1.72 3.61
C TRP A 28 4.85 -3.15 4.12
N ARG A 29 5.82 -3.73 4.82
CA ARG A 29 5.65 -5.04 5.49
C ARG A 29 4.68 -4.97 6.65
N GLU A 30 4.74 -3.91 7.45
CA GLU A 30 3.78 -3.66 8.53
C GLU A 30 2.36 -3.52 7.97
N ARG A 31 2.19 -2.68 6.94
CA ARG A 31 0.89 -2.51 6.26
C ARG A 31 0.40 -3.80 5.63
N LEU A 32 1.27 -4.59 5.00
CA LEU A 32 0.91 -5.89 4.47
C LEU A 32 0.40 -6.81 5.58
N SER A 33 1.11 -6.89 6.71
CA SER A 33 0.70 -7.70 7.87
C SER A 33 -0.65 -7.25 8.44
N GLU A 34 -0.85 -5.95 8.60
CA GLU A 34 -2.11 -5.35 9.08
C GLU A 34 -3.27 -5.73 8.16
N LYS A 35 -3.12 -5.50 6.86
CA LYS A 35 -4.18 -5.73 5.87
C LYS A 35 -4.47 -7.20 5.66
N SER A 36 -3.46 -8.06 5.74
CA SER A 36 -3.62 -9.50 5.52
C SER A 36 -4.56 -10.15 6.53
N SER A 37 -4.69 -9.59 7.73
CA SER A 37 -5.64 -10.06 8.74
C SER A 37 -7.11 -9.93 8.32
N GLN A 38 -7.39 -9.10 7.32
CA GLN A 38 -8.75 -8.87 6.78
C GLN A 38 -9.10 -9.87 5.66
N PHE A 39 -8.15 -10.71 5.25
CA PHE A 39 -8.34 -11.73 4.23
C PHE A 39 -8.24 -13.12 4.87
N THR A 40 -8.88 -14.12 4.27
CA THR A 40 -8.88 -15.47 4.83
C THR A 40 -7.54 -16.18 4.63
N SER A 41 -6.85 -15.92 3.52
CA SER A 41 -5.58 -16.57 3.18
C SER A 41 -4.79 -15.79 2.15
N VAL A 42 -3.52 -16.16 1.96
CA VAL A 42 -2.68 -15.68 0.83
C VAL A 42 -3.35 -15.89 -0.53
N ARG A 43 -4.10 -17.00 -0.67
CA ARG A 43 -4.84 -17.29 -1.89
C ARG A 43 -6.02 -16.33 -2.08
N ASP A 44 -6.78 -16.05 -1.03
CA ASP A 44 -7.89 -15.08 -1.07
C ASP A 44 -7.38 -13.66 -1.43
N ILE A 45 -6.24 -13.26 -0.87
CA ILE A 45 -5.59 -12.00 -1.27
C ILE A 45 -5.30 -12.00 -2.77
N ALA A 46 -4.60 -13.03 -3.27
CA ALA A 46 -4.23 -13.14 -4.68
C ALA A 46 -5.46 -13.14 -5.62
N ASP A 47 -6.48 -13.92 -5.28
CA ASP A 47 -7.70 -14.03 -6.08
C ASP A 47 -8.48 -12.70 -6.13
N ARG A 48 -8.52 -11.95 -5.02
CA ARG A 48 -9.19 -10.63 -4.97
C ARG A 48 -8.41 -9.56 -5.72
N ILE A 49 -7.10 -9.44 -5.49
CA ILE A 49 -6.29 -8.43 -6.17
C ILE A 49 -6.09 -8.76 -7.65
N GLY A 50 -6.12 -10.05 -8.04
CA GLY A 50 -6.04 -10.49 -9.43
C GLY A 50 -7.24 -10.06 -10.27
N LYS A 51 -8.41 -9.86 -9.66
CA LYS A 51 -9.58 -9.25 -10.32
C LYS A 51 -9.39 -7.75 -10.61
N LEU A 52 -8.55 -7.08 -9.84
CA LEU A 52 -8.25 -5.65 -9.98
C LEU A 52 -7.06 -5.41 -10.91
N ASP A 53 -6.08 -6.33 -10.93
CA ASP A 53 -4.87 -6.19 -11.71
C ASP A 53 -4.38 -7.56 -12.26
N SER A 54 -4.37 -7.67 -13.58
CA SER A 54 -3.94 -8.88 -14.31
C SER A 54 -2.49 -9.32 -14.03
N ASP A 55 -1.62 -8.43 -13.53
CA ASP A 55 -0.28 -8.81 -13.08
C ASP A 55 -0.31 -9.82 -11.92
N PHE A 56 -1.42 -9.86 -11.19
CA PHE A 56 -1.65 -10.71 -10.04
C PHE A 56 -2.74 -11.77 -10.32
N ASP A 57 -3.06 -12.03 -11.58
CA ASP A 57 -4.00 -13.08 -11.92
C ASP A 57 -3.36 -14.48 -11.81
N GLY A 58 -4.18 -15.44 -11.38
CA GLY A 58 -3.86 -16.86 -11.26
C GLY A 58 -2.61 -17.19 -10.44
N VAL A 59 -1.91 -18.24 -10.87
CA VAL A 59 -0.75 -18.82 -10.16
C VAL A 59 0.39 -17.82 -9.98
N ARG A 60 0.59 -16.93 -10.97
CA ARG A 60 1.64 -15.91 -10.91
C ARG A 60 1.37 -14.89 -9.81
N GLY A 61 0.12 -14.46 -9.66
CA GLY A 61 -0.30 -13.58 -8.57
C GLY A 61 -0.11 -14.22 -7.21
N TYR A 62 -0.53 -15.47 -7.06
CA TYR A 62 -0.34 -16.23 -5.83
C TYR A 62 1.12 -16.23 -5.36
N PHE A 63 2.07 -16.55 -6.24
CA PHE A 63 3.50 -16.55 -5.85
C PHE A 63 4.03 -15.15 -5.53
N LYS A 64 3.53 -14.09 -6.17
CA LYS A 64 3.91 -12.71 -5.82
C LYS A 64 3.46 -12.37 -4.40
N VAL A 65 2.22 -12.71 -4.05
CA VAL A 65 1.68 -12.46 -2.69
C VAL A 65 2.39 -13.33 -1.66
N GLN A 66 2.60 -14.61 -1.95
CA GLN A 66 3.35 -15.51 -1.07
C GLN A 66 4.78 -15.01 -0.81
N ASN A 67 5.48 -14.55 -1.84
CA ASN A 67 6.82 -13.98 -1.69
C ASN A 67 6.81 -12.68 -0.89
N ALA A 68 5.77 -11.85 -0.99
CA ALA A 68 5.63 -10.65 -0.18
C ALA A 68 5.47 -11.00 1.31
N HIS A 69 4.62 -11.97 1.64
CA HIS A 69 4.48 -12.50 3.01
C HIS A 69 5.77 -13.10 3.57
N ALA A 70 6.54 -13.80 2.72
CA ALA A 70 7.84 -14.34 3.10
C ALA A 70 8.94 -13.27 3.21
N GLY A 71 8.64 -11.99 2.97
CA GLY A 71 9.60 -10.88 2.98
C GLY A 71 10.58 -10.89 1.80
N ARG A 72 10.31 -11.69 0.75
CA ARG A 72 11.16 -11.90 -0.44
C ARG A 72 10.76 -11.05 -1.64
N ALA A 73 9.66 -10.32 -1.57
CA ALA A 73 9.26 -9.39 -2.62
C ALA A 73 9.99 -8.05 -2.51
N SER A 74 10.22 -7.42 -3.68
CA SER A 74 10.73 -6.05 -3.73
C SER A 74 9.74 -5.05 -3.12
N LEU A 75 10.27 -3.91 -2.65
CA LEU A 75 9.48 -2.78 -2.13
C LEU A 75 8.30 -2.42 -3.05
N LYS A 76 8.58 -2.27 -4.36
CA LYS A 76 7.57 -1.89 -5.37
C LYS A 76 6.43 -2.90 -5.47
N VAL A 77 6.74 -4.19 -5.37
CA VAL A 77 5.74 -5.26 -5.42
C VAL A 77 4.91 -5.27 -4.14
N THR A 78 5.55 -5.17 -2.96
CA THR A 78 4.86 -5.11 -1.68
C THR A 78 3.92 -3.90 -1.60
N ALA A 79 4.38 -2.72 -2.01
CA ALA A 79 3.56 -1.51 -2.06
C ALA A 79 2.35 -1.67 -2.99
N LYS A 80 2.54 -2.25 -4.17
CA LYS A 80 1.46 -2.51 -5.13
C LYS A 80 0.41 -3.47 -4.55
N ILE A 81 0.85 -4.56 -3.90
CA ILE A 81 -0.05 -5.52 -3.24
C ILE A 81 -0.90 -4.82 -2.18
N VAL A 82 -0.27 -4.04 -1.28
CA VAL A 82 -1.00 -3.32 -0.22
C VAL A 82 -2.06 -2.37 -0.80
N ARG A 83 -1.74 -1.63 -1.88
CA ARG A 83 -2.72 -0.75 -2.55
C ARG A 83 -3.89 -1.50 -3.14
N LEU A 84 -3.64 -2.65 -3.77
CA LEU A 84 -4.70 -3.48 -4.32
C LEU A 84 -5.55 -4.11 -3.21
N MET A 85 -4.95 -4.47 -2.07
CA MET A 85 -5.69 -4.92 -0.88
C MET A 85 -6.60 -3.82 -0.34
N ASP A 86 -6.11 -2.57 -0.25
CA ASP A 86 -6.93 -1.42 0.15
C ASP A 86 -8.13 -1.21 -0.79
N GLN A 87 -7.94 -1.35 -2.10
CA GLN A 87 -9.02 -1.28 -3.09
C GLN A 87 -10.00 -2.47 -2.97
N ALA A 88 -9.49 -3.68 -2.74
CA ALA A 88 -10.32 -4.88 -2.59
C ALA A 88 -11.15 -4.89 -1.29
N LEU A 89 -10.76 -4.10 -0.30
CA LEU A 89 -11.45 -3.92 0.98
C LEU A 89 -12.34 -2.67 1.01
N ALA A 90 -12.19 -1.77 0.04
CA ALA A 90 -13.04 -0.59 -0.03
C ALA A 90 -14.50 -1.04 -0.25
N PRO A 91 -15.46 -0.55 0.56
CA PRO A 91 -16.87 -0.81 0.30
C PRO A 91 -17.22 -0.27 -1.08
N ASP A 92 -17.95 -1.05 -1.87
CA ASP A 92 -18.43 -0.63 -3.19
C ASP A 92 -19.22 0.68 -3.01
N PRO A 93 -18.81 1.80 -3.61
CA PRO A 93 -19.51 3.07 -3.46
C PRO A 93 -20.94 3.05 -4.05
N ALA A 94 -21.36 1.94 -4.66
CA ALA A 94 -22.66 1.77 -5.30
C ALA A 94 -23.63 0.80 -4.58
N ALA A 95 -23.35 0.37 -3.35
CA ALA A 95 -24.26 -0.49 -2.56
C ALA A 95 -25.26 0.30 -1.70
#